data_AF-A0A523ALB8-F1
#
_entry.id   AF-A0A523ALB8-F1
#
_cell.length_a   1.000
_cell.length_b   1.000
_cell.length_c   1.000
_cell.angle_alpha   90.00
_cell.angle_beta   90.00
_cell.angle_gamma   90.00
#
_symmetry.space_group_name_H-M   'P 1'
#
loop_
_entity.id
_entity.type
_entity.pdbx_description
1 polymer ?
#
loop_
_entity_poly.entity_id
_entity_poly.type
_entity_poly.pdbx_seq_one_letter_code
_entity_poly.pdbx_strand_id
1 'polypeptide(L)' 'MELRRLKGGVTEAEGFQASGVRAGIRSQGLDLALLYCEEGAVPSAGAFTTSLTRAAPVVLTMNHLR' A
#
# COMPACT_ATOMS: atom_id res chain seq x y z
N MET A 1 15.80 2.99 20.31
CA MET A 1 14.62 2.68 19.48
C MET A 1 14.44 1.17 19.53
N GLU A 2 13.41 0.69 20.20
CA GLU A 2 13.16 -0.74 20.36
C GLU A 2 12.19 -1.21 19.28
N LEU A 3 12.58 -2.23 18.52
CA LEU A 3 11.75 -2.79 17.45
C LEU A 3 10.84 -3.86 18.04
N ARG A 4 9.53 -3.60 18.04
CA ARG A 4 8.53 -4.58 18.46
C ARG A 4 7.99 -5.34 17.24
N ARG A 5 8.04 -6.67 17.29
CA ARG A 5 7.42 -7.51 16.26
C ARG A 5 5.94 -7.72 16.58
N LEU A 6 5.08 -7.32 15.65
CA LEU A 6 3.64 -7.55 15.70
C LEU A 6 3.29 -8.91 15.05
N LYS A 7 2.25 -9.58 15.54
CA LYS A 7 1.77 -10.86 14.98
C LYS A 7 0.72 -10.66 13.88
N GLY A 8 0.04 -9.51 13.88
CA GLY A 8 -1.02 -9.18 12.93
C GLY A 8 -0.53 -8.69 11.57
N GLY A 9 -1.48 -8.22 10.76
CA GLY A 9 -1.22 -7.64 9.44
C GLY A 9 -0.95 -6.14 9.49
N VAL A 10 -1.15 -5.47 8.35
CA VAL A 10 -0.91 -4.03 8.17
C VAL A 10 -1.76 -3.13 9.08
N THR A 11 -2.88 -3.62 9.59
CA THR A 11 -3.80 -2.88 10.49
C THR A 11 -3.49 -3.07 11.98
N GLU A 12 -2.47 -3.86 12.33
CA GLU A 12 -2.04 -4.02 13.74
C GLU A 12 -1.24 -2.79 14.22
N ALA A 13 -0.67 -2.04 13.27
CA ALA A 13 -0.09 -0.73 13.55
C ALA A 13 -1.21 0.29 13.76
N GLU A 14 -1.12 1.06 14.84
CA GLU A 14 -2.08 2.11 15.17
C GLU A 14 -2.17 3.15 14.03
N GLY A 15 -3.38 3.64 13.76
CA GLY A 15 -3.66 4.64 12.73
C GLY A 15 -3.78 4.11 11.30
N PHE A 16 -3.62 2.81 11.06
CA PHE A 16 -3.76 2.20 9.72
C PHE A 16 -5.02 1.33 9.59
N GLN A 17 -5.82 1.61 8.57
CA GLN A 17 -6.99 0.85 8.16
C GLN A 17 -6.76 0.19 6.79
N ALA A 18 -7.33 -0.98 6.57
CA ALA A 18 -7.26 -1.64 5.27
C ALA A 18 -8.58 -2.32 4.91
N SER A 19 -8.88 -2.38 3.62
CA SER A 19 -10.03 -3.12 3.11
C SER A 19 -9.71 -3.75 1.75
N GLY A 20 -10.36 -4.87 1.48
CA GLY A 20 -10.34 -5.55 0.19
C GLY A 20 -11.76 -5.74 -0.31
N VAL A 21 -12.01 -5.40 -1.57
CA VAL A 21 -13.34 -5.48 -2.18
C VAL A 21 -13.30 -6.24 -3.50
N ARG A 22 -14.49 -6.65 -3.96
CA ARG A 22 -14.71 -7.13 -5.32
C ARG A 22 -15.21 -5.97 -6.18
N ALA A 23 -14.28 -5.30 -6.87
CA ALA A 23 -14.52 -4.24 -7.83
C ALA A 23 -14.94 -4.77 -9.22
N GLY A 24 -14.78 -6.07 -9.49
CA GLY A 24 -15.21 -6.71 -10.75
C GLY A 24 -14.15 -6.69 -11.86
N ILE A 25 -12.89 -6.46 -11.50
CA ILE A 25 -11.72 -6.56 -12.39
C ILE A 25 -11.40 -8.04 -12.65
N ARG A 26 -11.54 -8.88 -11.61
CA ARG A 26 -11.38 -10.33 -11.71
C ARG A 26 -12.76 -11.00 -11.76
N SER A 27 -12.83 -12.14 -12.44
CA SER A 27 -14.07 -12.93 -12.53
C SER A 27 -14.57 -13.42 -11.16
N GLN A 28 -13.67 -13.77 -10.25
CA GLN A 28 -13.99 -14.26 -8.90
C GLN A 28 -13.03 -13.71 -7.83
N GLY A 29 -13.47 -13.68 -6.58
CA GLY A 29 -12.68 -13.24 -5.42
C GLY A 29 -12.45 -11.72 -5.33
N LEU A 30 -11.74 -11.29 -4.29
CA LEU A 30 -11.32 -9.88 -4.09
C LEU A 30 -10.27 -9.48 -5.14
N ASP A 31 -10.33 -8.24 -5.62
CA ASP A 31 -9.50 -7.77 -6.74
C ASP A 31 -9.06 -6.31 -6.63
N LEU A 32 -9.50 -5.62 -5.58
CA LEU A 32 -9.05 -4.28 -5.23
C LEU A 32 -8.78 -4.22 -3.73
N ALA A 33 -7.67 -3.61 -3.34
CA ALA A 33 -7.30 -3.38 -1.95
C ALA A 33 -6.97 -1.90 -1.73
N LEU A 34 -7.28 -1.42 -0.53
CA LEU A 34 -6.95 -0.08 -0.05
C LEU A 34 -6.29 -0.19 1.33
N LEU A 35 -5.19 0.53 1.50
CA LEU A 35 -4.55 0.82 2.79
C LEU A 35 -4.66 2.33 3.01
N TYR A 36 -5.11 2.73 4.18
CA TYR A 36 -5.37 4.11 4.53
C TYR A 36 -4.78 4.43 5.91
N CYS A 37 -4.21 5.63 6.04
CA CYS A 37 -3.79 6.16 7.33
C CYS A 37 -4.77 7.26 7.76
N GLU A 38 -5.35 7.10 8.95
CA GLU A 38 -6.33 8.04 9.50
C GLU A 38 -5.74 9.43 9.73
N GLU A 39 -4.44 9.50 10.04
CA GLU A 39 -3.71 10.75 10.29
C GLU A 39 -3.35 11.50 9.00
N GLY A 40 -3.61 10.92 7.83
CA GLY A 40 -3.34 11.53 6.52
C GLY A 40 -1.97 11.17 5.95
N ALA A 41 -1.24 12.17 5.43
CA ALA A 41 0.06 11.94 4.82
C ALA A 41 1.13 11.64 5.88
N VAL A 42 1.82 10.52 5.73
CA VAL A 42 2.85 10.06 6.67
C VAL A 42 4.21 9.93 5.99
N PRO A 43 5.33 10.06 6.74
CA PRO A 43 6.66 9.78 6.23
C PRO A 43 6.69 8.39 5.57
N SER A 44 7.04 8.37 4.30
CA SER A 44 6.95 7.17 3.46
C SER A 44 8.24 7.00 2.65
N ALA A 45 8.61 5.76 2.42
CA ALA A 45 9.74 5.39 1.56
C ALA A 45 9.33 4.25 0.64
N GLY A 46 9.87 4.22 -0.57
CA GLY A 46 9.54 3.21 -1.57
C GLY A 46 10.76 2.81 -2.39
N ALA A 47 10.87 1.51 -2.66
CA ALA A 47 11.79 0.96 -3.64
C ALA A 47 10.96 0.44 -4.82
N PHE A 48 11.48 0.59 -6.04
CA PHE A 48 10.74 0.29 -7.26
C PHE A 48 11.59 -0.56 -8.22
N THR A 49 10.93 -1.16 -9.21
CA THR A 49 11.62 -1.94 -10.24
C THR A 49 12.63 -1.11 -11.05
N THR A 50 13.79 -1.71 -11.34
CA THR A 50 14.85 -1.14 -12.17
C THR A 50 14.64 -1.37 -13.67
N SER A 51 13.60 -2.11 -14.05
CA SER A 51 13.24 -2.33 -15.45
C SER A 51 13.08 -1.02 -16.22
N LEU A 52 13.51 -1.02 -17.49
CA LEU A 52 13.32 0.10 -18.41
C LEU A 52 11.83 0.30 -18.75
N THR A 53 11.08 -0.79 -18.89
CA THR A 53 9.63 -0.79 -19.06
C THR A 53 8.96 -0.80 -17.69
N ARG A 54 8.29 0.31 -17.35
CA ARG A 54 7.54 0.49 -16.09
C ARG A 54 6.07 0.70 -16.39
N ALA A 55 5.21 0.08 -15.59
CA ALA A 55 3.77 0.32 -15.66
C ALA A 55 3.43 1.72 -15.11
N ALA A 56 2.35 2.32 -15.59
CA ALA A 56 1.84 3.60 -15.13
C ALA A 56 1.75 3.76 -13.60
N PRO A 57 1.24 2.79 -12.80
CA PRO A 57 1.17 2.95 -11.34
C PRO A 57 2.54 3.09 -10.67
N VAL A 58 3.59 2.50 -11.25
CA VAL A 58 4.96 2.65 -10.71
C VAL A 58 5.42 4.10 -10.84
N VAL A 59 5.19 4.71 -12.00
CA VAL A 59 5.57 6.10 -12.27
C VAL A 59 4.78 7.06 -11.39
N LEU A 60 3.47 6.83 -11.25
CA LEU A 60 2.60 7.66 -10.42
C LEU A 60 3.05 7.62 -8.95
N THR A 61 3.28 6.44 -8.38
CA THR A 61 3.70 6.31 -6.98
C THR A 61 5.10 6.88 -6.74
N MET A 62 6.04 6.75 -7.68
CA MET A 62 7.34 7.43 -7.58
C MET A 62 7.20 8.94 -7.45
N ASN A 63 6.26 9.54 -8.20
CA ASN A 63 6.03 10.99 -8.15
C ASN A 63 5.36 11.42 -6.84
N HIS A 64 4.48 10.60 -6.26
CA HIS A 64 3.83 10.90 -4.97
C HIS A 64 4.77 10.78 -3.76
N LEU A 65 5.92 10.09 -3.89
CA LEU A 65 6.92 9.97 -2.84
C LEU A 65 8.02 11.06 -2.91
N ARG A 66 7.94 11.99 -3.86
CA ARG A 66 8.85 13.13 -4.01
C ARG A 66 8.26 14.38 -3.39
#